data_AF-A0A4Y2AMK0-F1
#
_entry.id   AF-A0A4Y2AMK0-F1
#
_cell.length_a   1.000
_cell.length_b   1.000
_cell.length_c   1.000
_cell.angle_alpha   90.00
_cell.angle_beta   90.00
_cell.angle_gamma   90.00
#
_symmetry.space_group_name_H-M   'P 1'
#
loop_
_entity.id
_entity.type
_entity.pdbx_description
1 polymer ?
#
loop_
_entity_poly.entity_id
_entity_poly.type
_entity_poly.pdbx_seq_one_letter_code
_entity_poly.pdbx_strand_id
1 'polypeptide(L)'
;MNNDKVAPLTSDNYPSRKQDTIAILLDHNVYGIVLGKESPPGDDASKKEKLCYKKRCNTAFSSIYLNVSKDLRPLIADITEGNKAWEEAIRLKEAEQWKAAMDAEMQNMKSRKVCCLVLAPPKEVKIVGCHWVYNLKKNNEGKVVHYQARF
;
A
#
# COMPACT_ATOMS: atom_id res chain seq x y z
N MET A 1 4.83 -29.68 3.68
CA MET A 1 4.68 -28.37 4.31
C MET A 1 3.88 -27.50 3.36
N ASN A 2 2.68 -27.13 3.78
CA ASN A 2 1.68 -26.50 2.93
C ASN A 2 2.16 -25.12 2.46
N ASN A 3 2.10 -24.92 1.15
CA ASN A 3 2.18 -23.62 0.53
C ASN A 3 0.92 -22.86 0.96
N ASP A 4 1.04 -22.01 1.98
CA ASP A 4 0.00 -21.04 2.31
C ASP A 4 -0.11 -20.08 1.12
N LYS A 5 -0.97 -20.44 0.16
CA LYS A 5 -1.41 -19.56 -0.90
C LYS A 5 -2.07 -18.37 -0.20
N VAL A 6 -1.36 -17.25 -0.15
CA VAL A 6 -1.93 -15.96 0.21
C VAL A 6 -3.21 -15.80 -0.61
N ALA A 7 -4.35 -15.71 0.07
CA ALA A 7 -5.65 -15.63 -0.58
C ALA A 7 -5.65 -14.41 -1.54
N PRO A 8 -6.27 -14.53 -2.74
CA PRO A 8 -6.42 -13.39 -3.64
C PRO A 8 -7.04 -12.20 -2.89
N LEU A 9 -6.49 -11.01 -3.09
CA LEU A 9 -7.07 -9.78 -2.54
C LEU A 9 -8.44 -9.57 -3.19
N THR A 10 -9.52 -9.76 -2.42
CA THR A 10 -10.90 -9.51 -2.83
C THR A 10 -11.36 -8.16 -2.28
N SER A 11 -12.41 -7.58 -2.86
CA SER A 11 -13.11 -6.41 -2.30
C SER A 11 -13.40 -6.57 -0.80
N ASP A 12 -13.65 -7.80 -0.36
CA ASP A 12 -14.06 -8.11 1.01
C ASP A 12 -12.89 -8.18 2.00
N ASN A 13 -11.64 -8.35 1.53
CA ASN A 13 -10.43 -8.32 2.38
C ASN A 13 -9.65 -6.99 2.30
N TYR A 14 -10.05 -6.09 1.42
CA TYR A 14 -9.43 -4.78 1.24
C TYR A 14 -9.53 -3.90 2.51
N PRO A 15 -10.69 -3.78 3.18
CA PRO A 15 -10.81 -3.00 4.40
C PRO A 15 -10.17 -3.69 5.60
N SER A 16 -10.26 -5.03 5.66
CA SER A 16 -9.87 -5.79 6.84
C SER A 16 -8.39 -5.58 7.12
N ARG A 17 -7.47 -5.79 6.18
CA ARG A 17 -6.03 -5.73 6.50
C ARG A 17 -5.52 -4.34 6.92
N LYS A 18 -6.08 -3.24 6.38
CA LYS A 18 -5.76 -1.88 6.87
C LYS A 18 -6.30 -1.72 8.29
N GLN A 19 -7.54 -2.15 8.54
CA GLN A 19 -8.17 -2.13 9.86
C GLN A 19 -7.43 -3.04 10.85
N ASP A 20 -6.93 -4.20 10.42
CA ASP A 20 -6.16 -5.15 11.21
C ASP A 20 -4.81 -4.55 11.61
N THR A 21 -4.12 -3.88 10.67
CA THR A 21 -2.86 -3.18 10.99
C THR A 21 -3.13 -2.02 11.94
N ILE A 22 -4.21 -1.26 11.76
CA ILE A 22 -4.64 -0.22 12.70
C ILE A 22 -4.94 -0.82 14.08
N ALA A 23 -5.64 -1.96 14.14
CA ALA A 23 -5.95 -2.65 15.39
C ALA A 23 -4.68 -3.08 16.12
N ILE A 24 -3.68 -3.63 15.41
CA ILE A 24 -2.36 -3.96 15.98
C ILE A 24 -1.65 -2.70 16.50
N LEU A 25 -1.66 -1.61 15.74
CA LEU A 25 -1.04 -0.34 16.16
C LEU A 25 -1.74 0.28 17.38
N LEU A 26 -3.06 0.08 17.51
CA LEU A 26 -3.85 0.51 18.67
C LEU A 26 -3.56 -0.38 19.90
N ASP A 27 -3.51 -1.70 19.72
CA ASP A 27 -3.17 -2.67 20.78
C ASP A 27 -1.77 -2.39 21.37
N HIS A 28 -0.80 -2.13 20.49
CA HIS A 28 0.55 -1.73 20.90
C HIS A 28 0.63 -0.29 21.44
N ASN A 29 -0.46 0.47 21.41
CA ASN A 29 -0.52 1.89 21.79
C ASN A 29 0.54 2.74 21.07
N VAL A 30 0.67 2.56 19.76
CA VAL A 30 1.62 3.31 18.91
C VAL A 30 0.96 4.00 17.72
N TYR A 31 -0.36 3.90 17.59
CA TYR A 31 -1.09 4.55 16.49
C TYR A 31 -0.94 6.08 16.52
N GLY A 32 -0.82 6.70 17.70
CA GLY A 32 -0.55 8.13 17.84
C GLY A 32 0.79 8.57 17.21
N ILE A 33 1.85 7.78 17.39
CA ILE A 33 3.16 7.97 16.74
C ILE A 33 3.02 7.93 15.22
N VAL A 34 2.30 6.94 14.71
CA VAL A 34 2.10 6.76 13.26
C VAL A 34 1.33 7.92 12.64
N LEU A 35 0.37 8.51 13.38
CA LEU A 35 -0.35 9.70 12.95
C LEU A 35 0.43 11.01 13.15
N GLY A 36 1.66 10.96 13.68
CA GLY A 36 2.45 12.15 14.02
C GLY A 36 1.83 13.00 15.14
N LYS A 37 0.90 12.43 15.92
CA LYS A 37 0.24 13.13 17.04
C LYS A 37 1.07 13.14 18.31
N GLU A 38 2.10 12.31 18.37
CA GLU A 38 3.01 12.20 19.51
C GLU A 38 4.36 12.80 19.17
N SER A 39 4.76 13.79 19.96
CA SER A 39 6.06 14.44 19.81
C SER A 39 7.16 13.68 20.58
N PRO A 40 8.41 13.71 20.11
CA PRO A 40 9.55 13.21 20.87
C PRO A 40 9.65 13.92 22.24
N PRO A 41 10.18 13.25 23.27
CA PRO A 41 10.47 13.90 24.55
C PRO A 41 11.46 15.06 24.37
N GLY A 42 11.28 16.12 25.17
CA GLY A 42 12.17 17.28 25.18
C GLY A 42 13.61 16.96 25.58
N ASP A 43 14.51 17.92 25.41
CA ASP A 43 15.93 17.74 25.71
C ASP A 43 16.18 17.49 27.21
N ASP A 44 15.37 18.07 28.07
CA ASP A 44 15.36 17.92 29.53
C ASP A 44 14.74 16.60 30.03
N ALA A 45 14.08 15.84 29.14
CA ALA A 45 13.44 14.58 29.51
C ALA A 45 14.45 13.54 30.02
N SER A 46 13.99 12.69 30.94
CA SER A 46 14.81 11.63 31.51
C SER A 46 15.25 10.62 30.46
N LYS A 47 16.37 9.95 30.71
CA LYS A 47 16.85 8.83 29.87
C LYS A 47 15.78 7.74 29.69
N LYS A 48 14.98 7.49 30.73
CA LYS A 48 13.90 6.49 30.73
C LYS A 48 12.79 6.89 29.75
N GLU A 49 12.39 8.15 29.72
CA GLU A 49 11.37 8.67 28.79
C GLU A 49 11.85 8.60 27.35
N LYS A 50 13.07 9.06 27.06
CA LYS A 50 13.68 8.97 25.73
C LYS A 50 13.76 7.52 25.24
N LEU A 51 14.17 6.59 26.11
CA LEU A 51 14.22 5.16 25.79
C LEU A 51 12.81 4.57 25.56
N CYS A 52 11.83 4.96 26.37
CA CYS A 52 10.44 4.51 26.22
C CYS A 52 9.86 4.95 24.86
N TYR A 53 10.06 6.22 24.49
CA TYR A 53 9.64 6.74 23.19
C TYR A 53 10.31 5.98 22.04
N LYS A 54 11.63 5.80 22.08
CA LYS A 54 12.37 5.05 21.06
C LYS A 54 11.84 3.61 20.89
N LYS A 55 11.52 2.92 21.99
CA LYS A 55 10.92 1.58 21.93
C LYS A 55 9.58 1.61 21.20
N ARG A 56 8.73 2.58 21.49
CA ARG A 56 7.43 2.74 20.83
C ARG A 56 7.58 3.07 19.34
N CYS A 57 8.55 3.90 18.95
CA CYS A 57 8.88 4.12 17.55
C CYS A 57 9.29 2.82 16.84
N ASN A 58 10.16 2.02 17.45
CA ASN A 58 10.56 0.72 16.91
C ASN A 58 9.38 -0.25 16.79
N THR A 59 8.49 -0.27 17.78
CA THR A 59 7.26 -1.08 17.75
C THR A 59 6.31 -0.62 16.64
N ALA A 60 6.16 0.69 16.42
CA ALA A 60 5.37 1.22 15.31
C ALA A 60 5.92 0.73 13.96
N PHE A 61 7.23 0.93 13.75
CA PHE A 61 7.90 0.49 12.53
C PHE A 61 7.78 -1.02 12.30
N SER A 62 8.10 -1.84 13.32
CA SER A 62 8.06 -3.30 13.18
C SER A 62 6.65 -3.82 12.90
N SER A 63 5.63 -3.22 13.54
CA SER A 63 4.23 -3.55 13.28
C SER A 63 3.86 -3.27 11.83
N ILE A 64 4.27 -2.13 11.28
CA ILE A 64 4.03 -1.79 9.87
C ILE A 64 4.79 -2.76 8.95
N TYR A 65 6.09 -2.92 9.17
CA TYR A 65 6.97 -3.75 8.34
C TYR A 65 6.50 -5.21 8.22
N LEU A 66 6.06 -5.79 9.34
CA LEU A 66 5.57 -7.16 9.37
C LEU A 66 4.22 -7.32 8.66
N ASN A 67 3.38 -6.28 8.68
CA ASN A 67 2.04 -6.26 8.07
C ASN A 67 2.03 -5.86 6.58
N VAL A 68 3.15 -5.38 6.04
CA VAL A 68 3.33 -5.12 4.61
C VAL A 68 3.69 -6.41 3.84
N SER A 69 3.28 -6.51 2.57
CA SER A 69 3.65 -7.64 1.69
C SER A 69 5.16 -7.82 1.64
N LYS A 70 5.64 -9.07 1.59
CA LYS A 70 7.09 -9.35 1.60
C LYS A 70 7.82 -8.65 0.45
N ASP A 71 7.17 -8.55 -0.71
CA ASP A 71 7.74 -7.93 -1.91
C ASP A 71 7.91 -6.40 -1.78
N LEU A 72 7.17 -5.79 -0.87
CA LEU A 72 7.21 -4.34 -0.62
C LEU A 72 8.13 -3.95 0.54
N ARG A 73 8.57 -4.92 1.36
CA ARG A 73 9.46 -4.67 2.52
C ARG A 73 10.76 -3.94 2.16
N PRO A 74 11.46 -4.27 1.05
CA PRO A 74 12.66 -3.54 0.67
C PRO A 74 12.43 -2.04 0.45
N LEU A 75 11.21 -1.65 0.05
CA LEU A 75 10.87 -0.25 -0.25
C LEU A 75 10.66 0.59 1.02
N ILE A 76 10.42 -0.05 2.17
CA ILE A 76 10.21 0.63 3.45
C ILE A 76 11.30 0.30 4.48
N ALA A 77 12.27 -0.56 4.14
CA ALA A 77 13.27 -1.07 5.07
C ALA A 77 14.14 0.04 5.67
N ASP A 78 14.42 1.09 4.90
CA ASP A 78 15.26 2.22 5.31
C ASP A 78 14.46 3.33 6.02
N ILE A 79 13.14 3.19 6.14
CA ILE A 79 12.28 4.21 6.75
C ILE A 79 12.18 3.97 8.26
N THR A 80 13.01 4.65 9.04
CA THR A 80 13.04 4.49 10.50
C THR A 80 11.87 5.17 11.22
N GLU A 81 11.24 6.16 10.56
CA GLU A 81 10.15 6.94 11.14
C GLU A 81 8.79 6.27 10.93
N GLY A 82 8.08 5.97 12.03
CA GLY A 82 6.83 5.22 11.97
C GLY A 82 5.72 5.88 11.15
N ASN A 83 5.64 7.22 11.13
CA ASN A 83 4.67 7.95 10.32
C ASN A 83 4.98 7.84 8.82
N LYS A 84 6.24 8.05 8.42
CA LYS A 84 6.67 7.92 7.02
C LYS A 84 6.53 6.49 6.53
N ALA A 85 6.88 5.51 7.37
CA ALA A 85 6.76 4.09 7.04
C ALA A 85 5.29 3.72 6.77
N TRP A 86 4.37 4.29 7.54
CA TRP A 86 2.94 4.08 7.35
C TRP A 86 2.41 4.74 6.08
N GLU A 87 2.74 6.01 5.84
CA GLU A 87 2.35 6.71 4.62
C GLU A 87 2.80 5.96 3.38
N GLU A 88 4.07 5.54 3.37
CA GLU A 88 4.64 4.79 2.26
C GLU A 88 4.00 3.40 2.12
N ALA A 89 3.77 2.69 3.22
CA ALA A 89 3.08 1.40 3.20
C ALA A 89 1.65 1.49 2.62
N ILE A 90 0.91 2.55 2.96
CA ILE A 90 -0.41 2.81 2.38
C ILE A 90 -0.30 3.11 0.89
N ARG A 91 0.62 3.99 0.49
CA ARG A 91 0.85 4.37 -0.92
C ARG A 91 1.21 3.17 -1.80
N LEU A 92 2.15 2.34 -1.35
CA LEU A 92 2.58 1.14 -2.08
C LEU A 92 1.42 0.15 -2.27
N LYS A 93 0.57 0.01 -1.25
CA LYS A 93 -0.58 -0.87 -1.33
C LYS A 93 -1.67 -0.35 -2.27
N GLU A 94 -1.91 0.96 -2.30
CA GLU A 94 -2.80 1.57 -3.30
C GLU A 94 -2.25 1.36 -4.72
N ALA A 95 -0.92 1.47 -4.90
CA ALA A 95 -0.28 1.16 -6.18
C ALA A 95 -0.45 -0.31 -6.61
N GLU A 96 -0.37 -1.28 -5.68
CA GLU A 96 -0.67 -2.69 -5.98
C GLU A 96 -2.11 -2.88 -6.48
N GLN A 97 -3.09 -2.18 -5.89
CA GLN A 97 -4.49 -2.25 -6.32
C GLN A 97 -4.67 -1.69 -7.73
N TRP A 98 -4.06 -0.55 -8.03
CA TRP A 98 -4.09 0.03 -9.37
C TRP A 98 -3.44 -0.88 -10.40
N LYS A 99 -2.29 -1.48 -10.06
CA LYS A 99 -1.62 -2.45 -10.92
C LYS A 99 -2.51 -3.67 -11.19
N ALA A 100 -3.14 -4.22 -10.16
CA ALA A 100 -4.07 -5.35 -10.31
C ALA A 100 -5.26 -5.00 -11.22
N ALA A 101 -5.81 -3.79 -11.10
CA ALA A 101 -6.87 -3.30 -11.97
C ALA A 101 -6.41 -3.14 -13.44
N MET A 102 -5.18 -2.63 -13.66
CA MET A 102 -4.58 -2.54 -14.99
C MET A 102 -4.35 -3.93 -15.61
N ASP A 103 -3.80 -4.87 -14.84
CA ASP A 103 -3.56 -6.24 -15.28
C ASP A 103 -4.86 -6.94 -15.66
N ALA A 104 -5.93 -6.74 -14.88
CA ALA A 104 -7.26 -7.27 -15.17
C ALA A 104 -7.83 -6.72 -16.49
N GLU A 105 -7.70 -5.41 -16.74
CA GLU A 105 -8.15 -4.82 -18.01
C GLU A 105 -7.30 -5.30 -19.19
N MET A 106 -5.97 -5.40 -19.03
CA MET A 106 -5.10 -5.98 -20.07
C MET A 106 -5.49 -7.42 -20.40
N GLN A 107 -5.83 -8.24 -19.40
CA GLN A 107 -6.33 -9.60 -19.60
C GLN A 107 -7.67 -9.62 -20.32
N ASN A 108 -8.58 -8.70 -19.98
CA ASN A 108 -9.87 -8.54 -20.66
C ASN A 108 -9.71 -8.12 -22.14
N MET A 109 -8.79 -7.21 -22.44
CA MET A 109 -8.48 -6.84 -23.83
C MET A 109 -7.89 -8.02 -24.63
N LYS A 110 -7.02 -8.82 -24.00
CA LYS A 110 -6.47 -10.03 -24.60
C LYS A 110 -7.55 -11.07 -24.87
N SER A 111 -8.46 -11.33 -23.92
CA SER A 111 -9.52 -12.34 -24.07
C SER A 111 -10.52 -11.95 -25.16
N ARG A 112 -10.84 -10.65 -25.27
CA ARG A 112 -11.69 -10.10 -26.33
C ARG A 112 -10.98 -9.92 -27.66
N LYS A 113 -9.68 -10.20 -27.75
CA LYS A 113 -8.82 -10.04 -28.95
C LYS A 113 -8.85 -8.60 -29.51
N VAL A 114 -8.98 -7.61 -28.64
CA VAL A 114 -9.06 -6.18 -29.02
C VAL A 114 -7.68 -5.56 -29.19
N CYS A 115 -6.66 -6.13 -28.55
CA CYS A 115 -5.27 -5.67 -28.66
C CYS A 115 -4.33 -6.82 -29.00
N CYS A 116 -3.35 -6.55 -29.86
CA CYS A 116 -2.21 -7.41 -30.15
C CYS A 116 -0.90 -6.62 -30.00
N LEU A 117 0.17 -7.31 -29.61
CA LEU A 117 1.51 -6.73 -29.62
C LEU A 117 1.96 -6.60 -31.07
N VAL A 118 2.41 -5.41 -31.46
CA VAL A 118 2.94 -5.11 -32.79
C VAL A 118 4.42 -4.78 -32.72
N LEU A 119 5.14 -4.96 -33.83
CA LEU A 119 6.52 -4.50 -33.94
C LEU A 119 6.59 -2.99 -33.80
N ALA A 120 7.71 -2.49 -33.27
CA ALA A 120 7.94 -1.06 -33.15
C ALA A 120 7.81 -0.40 -34.55
N PRO A 121 6.96 0.63 -34.70
CA PRO A 121 6.81 1.28 -35.98
C PRO A 121 8.10 2.02 -36.39
N PRO A 122 8.32 2.25 -37.70
CA PRO A 122 9.47 3.01 -38.20
C PRO A 122 9.61 4.38 -37.53
N LYS A 123 10.84 4.89 -37.47
CA LYS A 123 11.15 6.15 -36.75
C LYS A 123 10.36 7.36 -37.27
N GLU A 124 9.93 7.34 -38.52
CA GLU A 124 9.16 8.43 -39.13
C GLU A 124 7.67 8.41 -38.74
N VAL A 125 7.18 7.36 -38.07
CA VAL A 125 5.77 7.23 -37.70
C VAL A 125 5.49 7.87 -36.34
N LYS A 126 4.57 8.85 -36.33
CA LYS A 126 4.11 9.47 -35.10
C LYS A 126 3.16 8.51 -34.35
N ILE A 127 3.62 7.98 -33.23
CA ILE A 127 2.83 7.13 -32.35
C ILE A 127 1.80 7.99 -31.61
N VAL A 128 0.54 7.59 -31.63
CA VAL A 128 -0.51 8.17 -30.76
C VAL A 128 -0.29 7.64 -29.35
N GLY A 129 -0.17 8.56 -28.39
CA GLY A 129 -0.03 8.18 -26.98
C GLY A 129 -1.27 7.45 -26.46
N CYS A 130 -1.05 6.47 -25.59
CA CYS A 130 -2.10 5.82 -24.81
C CYS A 130 -2.02 6.28 -23.36
N HIS A 131 -3.17 6.43 -22.71
CA HIS A 131 -3.24 6.84 -21.32
C HIS A 131 -4.25 5.98 -20.55
N TRP A 132 -3.92 5.64 -19.31
CA TRP A 132 -4.83 4.95 -18.43
C TRP A 132 -5.81 5.93 -17.78
N VAL A 133 -7.07 5.54 -17.70
CA VAL A 133 -8.10 6.24 -16.93
C VAL A 133 -8.41 5.43 -15.68
N TYR A 134 -8.30 6.09 -14.52
CA TYR A 134 -8.46 5.46 -13.21
C TYR A 134 -9.76 5.93 -12.56
N ASN A 135 -10.58 4.98 -12.10
CA ASN A 135 -11.82 5.24 -11.41
C ASN A 135 -11.89 4.43 -10.11
N LEU A 136 -12.22 5.11 -9.01
CA LEU A 136 -12.54 4.49 -7.73
C LEU A 136 -14.05 4.37 -7.58
N LYS A 137 -14.57 3.15 -7.47
CA LYS A 137 -15.97 2.94 -7.08
C LYS A 137 -16.05 2.87 -5.57
N LYS A 138 -16.98 3.64 -5.00
CA LYS A 138 -17.26 3.70 -3.57
C LYS A 138 -18.68 3.20 -3.30
N ASN A 139 -18.90 2.60 -2.13
CA ASN A 139 -20.25 2.26 -1.67
C ASN A 139 -20.98 3.52 -1.14
N ASN A 140 -22.22 3.35 -0.69
CA ASN A 140 -23.04 4.41 -0.12
C ASN A 140 -22.45 5.05 1.15
N GLU A 141 -21.50 4.37 1.80
CA GLU A 141 -20.78 4.86 2.99
C GLU A 141 -19.49 5.60 2.61
N GLY A 142 -19.21 5.79 1.32
CA GLY A 142 -18.00 6.46 0.83
C GLY A 142 -16.73 5.60 0.87
N LYS A 143 -16.85 4.31 1.23
CA LYS A 143 -15.75 3.36 1.29
C LYS A 143 -15.42 2.82 -0.10
N VAL A 144 -14.13 2.80 -0.47
CA VAL A 144 -13.68 2.23 -1.74
C VAL A 144 -14.00 0.73 -1.76
N VAL A 145 -14.74 0.31 -2.78
CA VAL A 145 -15.11 -1.10 -3.01
C VAL A 145 -14.41 -1.69 -4.22
N HIS A 146 -14.03 -0.86 -5.20
CA HIS A 146 -13.42 -1.38 -6.43
C HIS A 146 -12.51 -0.35 -7.11
N TYR A 147 -11.32 -0.81 -7.48
CA TYR A 147 -10.37 -0.10 -8.32
C TYR A 147 -10.62 -0.50 -9.78
N GLN A 148 -10.91 0.48 -10.62
CA GLN A 148 -11.14 0.28 -12.04
C GLN A 148 -10.12 1.07 -12.85
N ALA A 149 -9.33 0.36 -13.65
CA ALA A 149 -8.46 0.96 -14.66
C ALA A 149 -9.00 0.66 -16.05
N ARG A 150 -8.92 1.63 -16.95
CA ARG A 150 -9.32 1.50 -18.35
C ARG A 150 -8.20 2.01 -19.23
N PHE A 151 -7.88 1.25 -20.25
CA PHE A 151 -6.92 1.61 -21.29
C PHE A 151 -7.65 2.10 -22.53
#